data_AF-A0A6M0C009-F1
#
_entry.id   AF-A0A6M0C009-F1
#
_cell.length_a   1.000
_cell.length_b   1.000
_cell.length_c   1.000
_cell.angle_alpha   90.00
_cell.angle_beta   90.00
_cell.angle_gamma   90.00
#
_symmetry.space_group_name_H-M   'P 1'
#
loop_
_entity.id
_entity.type
_entity.pdbx_description
1 polymer ?
#
loop_
_entity_poly.entity_id
_entity_poly.type
_entity_poly.pdbx_seq_one_letter_code
_entity_poly.pdbx_strand_id
1 'polypeptide(L)'
;MKDILTKQAWFSNVQKDLLAGAVVALALIPEAIGFSIIAGVDPKVGLYASFCIAIVTAFLGGRPGMISAATGAMALLMTSLVKDYGLNYLFATTILTGILQIFLGWIKLGNQMRFVPRAVMLGFVNALAI
;
A
#
# COMPACT_ATOMS: atom_id res chain seq x y z
N MET A 1 -9.08 5.63 -18.37
CA MET A 1 -7.63 5.72 -18.68
C MET A 1 -7.29 6.91 -19.57
N LYS A 2 -8.13 7.26 -20.57
CA LYS A 2 -7.92 8.45 -21.43
C LYS A 2 -7.80 9.78 -20.65
N ASP A 3 -8.47 9.90 -19.51
CA ASP A 3 -8.43 11.14 -18.71
C ASP A 3 -7.14 11.32 -17.90
N ILE A 4 -6.44 10.24 -17.55
CA ILE A 4 -5.26 10.26 -16.66
C ILE A 4 -4.03 10.86 -17.36
N LEU A 5 -3.95 10.76 -18.70
CA LEU A 5 -2.82 11.25 -19.49
C LEU A 5 -3.02 12.69 -20.00
N THR A 6 -4.09 13.37 -19.58
CA THR A 6 -4.30 14.77 -19.99
C THR A 6 -3.40 15.71 -19.21
N LYS A 7 -2.97 16.80 -19.85
CA LYS A 7 -2.17 17.87 -19.21
C LYS A 7 -2.86 18.43 -17.97
N GLN A 8 -4.18 18.43 -17.97
CA GLN A 8 -5.05 18.85 -16.88
C GLN A 8 -5.04 17.86 -15.70
N ALA A 9 -4.89 16.56 -15.95
CA ALA A 9 -4.74 15.58 -14.88
C ALA A 9 -3.39 15.69 -14.15
N TRP A 10 -2.30 16.04 -14.86
CA TRP A 10 -0.95 16.11 -14.28
C TRP A 10 -0.58 17.46 -13.67
N PHE A 11 -1.10 18.56 -14.22
CA PHE A 11 -0.64 19.90 -13.86
C PHE A 11 -1.78 20.87 -13.49
N SER A 12 -3.00 20.40 -13.22
CA SER A 12 -4.11 21.30 -12.86
C SER A 12 -3.90 22.02 -11.53
N ASN A 13 -3.31 21.37 -10.51
CA ASN A 13 -3.23 21.90 -9.15
C ASN A 13 -1.88 21.64 -8.46
N VAL A 14 -0.77 21.87 -9.17
CA VAL A 14 0.60 21.57 -8.71
C VAL A 14 0.89 22.06 -7.28
N GLN A 15 0.48 23.28 -6.93
CA GLN A 15 0.71 23.82 -5.59
C GLN A 15 0.00 23.01 -4.50
N LYS A 16 -1.27 22.64 -4.72
CA LYS A 16 -2.05 21.88 -3.74
C LYS A 16 -1.58 20.43 -3.67
N ASP A 17 -1.23 19.83 -4.80
CA ASP A 17 -0.73 18.46 -4.85
C ASP A 17 0.64 18.34 -4.16
N LEU A 18 1.51 19.34 -4.34
CA LEU A 18 2.80 19.41 -3.66
C LEU A 18 2.63 19.57 -2.14
N LEU A 19 1.74 20.47 -1.71
CA LEU A 19 1.44 20.66 -0.29
C LEU A 19 0.83 19.40 0.34
N ALA A 20 -0.15 18.78 -0.33
CA ALA A 20 -0.78 17.55 0.12
C ALA A 20 0.25 16.41 0.21
N GLY A 21 1.10 16.24 -0.81
CA GLY A 21 2.18 15.26 -0.81
C GLY A 21 3.18 15.47 0.33
N ALA A 22 3.58 16.72 0.59
CA ALA A 22 4.50 17.04 1.68
C ALA A 22 3.89 16.74 3.06
N VAL A 23 2.63 17.12 3.28
CA VAL A 23 1.92 16.85 4.54
C VAL A 23 1.78 15.36 4.77
N VAL A 24 1.38 14.60 3.75
CA VAL A 24 1.19 13.16 3.91
C VAL A 24 2.53 12.44 4.03
N ALA A 25 3.58 12.87 3.32
CA ALA A 25 4.93 12.31 3.50
C ALA A 25 5.41 12.44 4.94
N LEU A 26 5.20 13.60 5.58
CA LEU A 26 5.53 13.79 7.00
C LEU A 26 4.69 12.89 7.92
N ALA A 27 3.40 12.69 7.60
CA ALA A 27 2.53 11.79 8.35
C ALA A 27 2.92 10.31 8.21
N LEU A 28 3.42 9.89 7.04
CA LEU A 28 3.79 8.50 6.75
C LEU A 28 5.09 8.04 7.43
N ILE A 29 6.00 8.96 7.76
CA ILE A 29 7.28 8.60 8.40
C ILE A 29 7.05 7.85 9.72
N PRO A 30 6.35 8.40 10.72
CA PRO A 30 6.11 7.68 11.97
C PRO A 30 5.23 6.44 11.77
N GLU A 31 4.27 6.48 10.84
CA GLU A 31 3.40 5.34 10.53
C GLU A 31 4.19 4.13 10.00
N ALA A 32 5.06 4.35 9.01
CA ALA A 32 5.89 3.29 8.42
C ALA A 32 6.90 2.72 9.43
N ILE A 33 7.46 3.57 10.30
CA ILE A 33 8.34 3.14 11.39
C ILE A 33 7.57 2.27 12.38
N GLY A 34 6.39 2.72 12.82
CA GLY A 34 5.53 1.99 13.76
C GLY A 34 5.12 0.62 13.24
N PHE A 35 4.68 0.54 11.98
CA PHE A 35 4.31 -0.73 11.37
C PHE A 35 5.49 -1.69 11.15
N SER A 36 6.69 -1.16 10.87
CA SER A 36 7.89 -1.99 10.79
C SER A 36 8.23 -2.63 12.14
N ILE A 37 8.12 -1.86 13.22
CA ILE A 37 8.34 -2.35 14.59
C ILE A 37 7.30 -3.41 14.95
N ILE A 38 6.02 -3.17 14.63
CA ILE A 38 4.96 -4.15 14.85
C ILE A 38 5.25 -5.44 14.08
N ALA A 39 5.66 -5.35 12.81
CA ALA A 39 6.04 -6.48 11.97
C ALA A 39 7.35 -7.19 12.39
N GLY A 40 8.08 -6.67 13.39
CA GLY A 40 9.34 -7.25 13.86
C GLY A 40 10.51 -7.06 12.90
N VAL A 41 10.50 -6.01 12.07
CA VAL A 41 11.56 -5.70 11.08
C VAL A 41 12.19 -4.33 11.32
N ASP A 42 13.37 -4.10 10.75
CA ASP A 42 14.05 -2.80 10.80
C ASP A 42 13.16 -1.71 10.16
N PRO A 43 12.98 -0.53 10.81
CA PRO A 43 12.22 0.61 10.28
C PRO A 43 12.56 1.03 8.84
N LYS A 44 13.80 0.77 8.39
CA LYS A 44 14.22 1.01 7.01
C LYS A 44 13.35 0.26 6.01
N VAL A 45 12.90 -0.95 6.34
CA VAL A 45 12.08 -1.78 5.45
C VAL A 45 10.75 -1.09 5.14
N GLY A 46 10.04 -0.59 6.16
CA GLY A 46 8.78 0.11 5.96
C GLY A 46 8.95 1.44 5.23
N LEU A 47 10.02 2.20 5.53
CA LEU A 47 10.30 3.46 4.83
C LEU A 47 10.61 3.23 3.35
N TYR A 48 11.42 2.22 3.02
CA TYR A 48 11.69 1.85 1.63
C TYR A 48 10.45 1.33 0.92
N ALA A 49 9.63 0.52 1.60
CA ALA A 49 8.37 0.04 1.03
C ALA A 49 7.43 1.22 0.70
N SER A 50 7.22 2.14 1.63
CA SER A 50 6.38 3.32 1.41
C SER A 50 6.88 4.20 0.26
N PHE A 51 8.19 4.46 0.20
CA PHE A 51 8.79 5.24 -0.88
C PHE A 51 8.65 4.56 -2.25
N CYS A 52 9.02 3.29 -2.36
CA CYS A 52 8.96 2.55 -3.62
C CYS A 52 7.52 2.40 -4.12
N ILE A 53 6.57 2.06 -3.24
CA ILE A 53 5.16 1.90 -3.61
C ILE A 53 4.56 3.25 -4.03
N ALA A 54 4.86 4.35 -3.32
CA ALA A 54 4.36 5.68 -3.68
C ALA A 54 4.82 6.09 -5.08
N ILE A 55 6.10 5.86 -5.42
CA ILE A 55 6.61 6.15 -6.77
C ILE A 55 5.91 5.29 -7.82
N VAL A 56 5.88 3.97 -7.63
CA VAL A 56 5.29 3.05 -8.61
C VAL A 56 3.81 3.37 -8.83
N THR A 57 3.05 3.63 -7.76
CA THR A 57 1.62 3.95 -7.84
C THR A 57 1.34 5.36 -8.34
N ALA A 58 2.26 6.32 -8.20
CA ALA A 58 2.11 7.64 -8.82
C ALA A 58 2.09 7.55 -10.37
N PHE A 59 2.84 6.60 -10.95
CA PHE A 59 2.88 6.41 -12.41
C PHE A 59 1.87 5.38 -12.92
N LEU A 60 1.72 4.26 -12.21
CA LEU A 60 0.92 3.10 -12.67
C LEU A 60 -0.45 3.00 -11.98
N GLY A 61 -0.74 3.86 -11.01
CA GLY A 61 -1.98 3.84 -10.23
C GLY A 61 -3.21 4.18 -11.07
N GLY A 62 -4.33 3.51 -10.77
CA GLY A 62 -5.60 3.74 -11.47
C GLY A 62 -6.40 4.94 -10.98
N ARG A 63 -6.07 5.51 -9.82
CA ARG A 63 -6.80 6.60 -9.16
C ARG A 63 -5.85 7.68 -8.64
N PRO A 64 -5.72 8.83 -9.34
CA PRO A 64 -4.88 9.94 -8.90
C PRO A 64 -5.27 10.44 -7.50
N GLY A 65 -4.27 10.83 -6.71
CA GLY A 65 -4.44 11.34 -5.34
C GLY A 65 -4.63 10.26 -4.25
N MET A 66 -4.71 8.98 -4.62
CA MET A 66 -4.70 7.89 -3.64
C MET A 66 -3.27 7.50 -3.27
N ILE A 67 -2.97 7.46 -1.98
CA ILE A 67 -1.64 7.16 -1.47
C ILE A 67 -1.55 5.68 -1.12
N SER A 68 -0.51 5.02 -1.64
CA SER A 68 -0.20 3.62 -1.34
C SER A 68 1.15 3.55 -0.64
N ALA A 69 1.19 2.94 0.54
CA ALA A 69 2.36 2.88 1.41
C ALA A 69 2.29 1.66 2.35
N ALA A 70 3.23 1.55 3.30
CA ALA A 70 3.17 0.55 4.36
C ALA A 70 1.96 0.80 5.28
N THR A 71 1.15 -0.24 5.51
CA THR A 71 -0.07 -0.17 6.35
C THR A 71 -0.05 -1.27 7.42
N GLY A 72 -0.73 -1.02 8.53
CA GLY A 72 -0.88 -2.00 9.62
C GLY A 72 -1.54 -3.31 9.16
N ALA A 73 -2.49 -3.21 8.21
CA ALA A 73 -3.16 -4.36 7.60
C ALA A 73 -2.17 -5.37 7.00
N MET A 74 -1.13 -4.89 6.31
CA MET A 74 -0.11 -5.75 5.73
C MET A 74 0.94 -6.15 6.77
N ALA A 75 1.34 -5.22 7.64
CA ALA A 75 2.36 -5.47 8.66
C ALA A 75 1.96 -6.59 9.62
N LEU A 76 0.72 -6.57 10.13
CA LEU A 76 0.22 -7.59 11.07
C LEU A 76 0.23 -9.00 10.46
N LEU A 77 -0.12 -9.14 9.18
CA LEU A 77 -0.08 -10.44 8.49
C LEU A 77 1.35 -10.95 8.28
N MET A 78 2.33 -10.05 8.23
CA MET A 78 3.74 -10.41 8.03
C MET A 78 4.47 -10.72 9.34
N THR A 79 3.92 -10.36 10.49
CA THR A 79 4.53 -10.58 11.82
C THR A 79 4.94 -12.03 12.05
N SER A 80 4.00 -12.96 11.88
CA SER A 80 4.22 -14.39 12.08
C SER A 80 5.18 -14.95 11.03
N LEU A 81 5.04 -14.53 9.78
CA LEU A 81 5.93 -14.95 8.69
C LEU A 81 7.39 -14.57 8.98
N VAL A 82 7.64 -13.34 9.39
CA VAL A 82 8.98 -12.86 9.74
C VAL A 82 9.52 -13.61 10.97
N LYS A 83 8.67 -13.83 11.98
CA LYS A 83 9.06 -14.55 13.19
C LYS A 83 9.48 -15.99 12.90
N ASP A 84 8.75 -16.67 12.03
CA ASP A 84 8.93 -18.11 11.79
C ASP A 84 9.95 -18.41 10.67
N TYR A 85 10.05 -17.54 9.66
CA TYR A 85 10.87 -17.77 8.45
C TYR A 85 11.88 -16.66 8.14
N GLY A 86 11.84 -15.55 8.86
CA GLY A 86 12.76 -14.43 8.70
C GLY A 86 12.42 -13.46 7.57
N LEU A 87 13.22 -12.40 7.49
CA LEU A 87 12.99 -11.24 6.62
C LEU A 87 13.06 -11.57 5.12
N ASN A 88 13.86 -12.55 4.71
CA ASN A 88 13.96 -12.96 3.30
C ASN A 88 12.63 -13.51 2.77
N TYR A 89 11.87 -14.22 3.60
CA TYR A 89 10.55 -14.75 3.24
C TYR A 89 9.49 -13.64 3.13
N LEU A 90 9.62 -12.56 3.90
CA LEU A 90 8.79 -11.36 3.71
C LEU A 90 8.99 -10.78 2.30
N PHE A 91 10.24 -10.64 1.84
CA PHE A 91 10.51 -10.13 0.50
C PHE A 91 9.99 -11.07 -0.59
N ALA A 92 10.23 -12.38 -0.47
CA ALA A 92 9.71 -13.36 -1.42
C ALA A 92 8.17 -13.30 -1.49
N THR A 93 7.50 -13.22 -0.34
CA THR A 93 6.04 -13.13 -0.25
C THR A 93 5.52 -11.82 -0.83
N THR A 94 6.22 -10.70 -0.62
CA THR A 94 5.85 -9.40 -1.18
C THR A 94 5.93 -9.40 -2.71
N ILE A 95 7.00 -9.97 -3.28
CA ILE A 95 7.15 -10.13 -4.73
C ILE A 95 6.03 -11.02 -5.28
N LEU A 96 5.78 -12.16 -4.64
CA LEU A 96 4.70 -13.07 -5.04
C LEU A 96 3.34 -12.37 -4.98
N THR A 97 3.09 -11.57 -3.93
CA THR A 97 1.86 -10.78 -3.78
C THR A 97 1.69 -9.81 -4.94
N GLY A 98 2.76 -9.10 -5.35
CA GLY A 98 2.72 -8.20 -6.51
C GLY A 98 2.42 -8.93 -7.82
N ILE A 99 3.03 -10.11 -8.04
CA ILE A 99 2.76 -10.95 -9.21
C ILE A 99 1.28 -11.38 -9.24
N LEU A 100 0.75 -11.84 -8.11
CA LEU A 100 -0.65 -12.21 -7.98
C LEU A 100 -1.57 -11.02 -8.24
N GLN A 101 -1.26 -9.83 -7.71
CA GLN A 101 -2.05 -8.61 -7.96
C GLN A 101 -2.09 -8.25 -9.44
N ILE A 102 -0.95 -8.31 -10.15
CA ILE A 102 -0.88 -8.06 -11.60
C ILE A 102 -1.72 -9.09 -12.35
N PHE A 103 -1.59 -10.37 -12.00
CA PHE A 103 -2.35 -11.46 -12.62
C PHE A 103 -3.86 -11.29 -12.43
N LEU A 104 -4.32 -11.05 -11.20
CA LEU A 104 -5.73 -10.80 -10.87
C LEU A 104 -6.27 -9.55 -11.56
N GLY A 105 -5.43 -8.51 -11.70
CA GLY A 105 -5.74 -7.31 -12.48
C GLY A 105 -5.92 -7.61 -13.97
N TRP A 106 -5.08 -8.47 -14.54
CA TRP A 106 -5.14 -8.86 -15.95
C TRP A 106 -6.43 -9.60 -16.31
N ILE A 107 -6.88 -10.51 -15.44
CA ILE A 107 -8.18 -11.20 -15.58
C ILE A 107 -9.39 -10.36 -15.11
N LYS A 108 -9.18 -9.09 -14.77
CA LYS A 108 -10.22 -8.11 -14.41
C LYS A 108 -11.10 -8.55 -13.22
N LEU A 109 -10.52 -9.20 -12.22
CA LEU A 109 -11.24 -9.62 -11.01
C LEU A 109 -11.58 -8.47 -10.04
N GLY A 110 -11.20 -7.23 -10.36
CA GLY A 110 -11.49 -6.08 -9.48
C GLY A 110 -12.97 -5.90 -9.14
N ASN A 111 -13.88 -6.17 -10.08
CA ASN A 111 -15.32 -6.08 -9.85
C ASN A 111 -15.86 -7.17 -8.91
N GLN A 112 -15.10 -8.24 -8.67
CA GLN A 112 -15.55 -9.40 -7.91
C GLN A 112 -15.37 -9.16 -6.42
N MET A 113 -14.62 -8.10 -6.05
CA MET A 113 -14.48 -7.66 -4.67
C MET A 113 -15.82 -7.26 -4.03
N ARG A 114 -16.85 -6.95 -4.83
CA ARG A 114 -18.23 -6.72 -4.34
C ARG A 114 -18.87 -7.93 -3.66
N PHE A 115 -18.35 -9.14 -3.90
CA PHE A 115 -18.86 -10.37 -3.29
C PHE A 115 -18.25 -10.65 -1.91
N VAL A 116 -17.22 -9.88 -1.48
CA VAL A 116 -16.69 -10.02 -0.12
C VAL A 116 -17.71 -9.49 0.88
N PRO A 117 -18.16 -10.30 1.86
CA PRO A 117 -19.17 -9.87 2.80
C PRO A 117 -18.70 -8.69 3.64
N ARG A 118 -19.59 -7.71 3.88
CA ARG A 118 -19.31 -6.57 4.76
C ARG A 118 -18.93 -7.01 6.18
N ALA A 119 -19.52 -8.09 6.67
CA ALA A 119 -19.19 -8.66 7.97
C ALA A 119 -17.71 -9.08 8.08
N VAL A 120 -17.14 -9.67 7.02
CA VAL A 120 -15.72 -10.05 6.99
C VAL A 120 -14.82 -8.81 6.98
N MET A 121 -15.16 -7.80 6.18
CA MET A 121 -14.39 -6.54 6.15
C MET A 121 -14.42 -5.81 7.50
N LEU A 122 -15.58 -5.72 8.14
CA LEU A 122 -15.71 -5.09 9.47
C LEU A 122 -14.99 -5.90 10.54
N GLY A 123 -15.12 -7.23 10.53
CA GLY A 123 -14.39 -8.11 11.44
C GLY A 123 -12.87 -7.95 11.29
N PHE A 124 -12.37 -7.90 10.06
CA PHE A 124 -10.96 -7.65 9.77
C PHE A 124 -10.48 -6.29 10.30
N VAL A 125 -11.24 -5.21 10.05
CA VAL A 125 -10.88 -3.86 10.54
C VAL A 125 -10.89 -3.80 12.07
N ASN A 126 -11.88 -4.42 12.73
CA ASN A 126 -11.93 -4.48 14.19
C ASN A 126 -10.75 -5.29 14.77
N ALA A 127 -10.41 -6.43 14.15
CA ALA A 127 -9.27 -7.25 14.58
C ALA A 127 -7.92 -6.61 14.28
N LEU A 128 -7.83 -5.71 13.30
CA LEU A 128 -6.63 -4.91 13.04
C LEU A 128 -6.40 -3.87 14.14
N ALA A 129 -7.50 -3.27 14.63
CA ALA A 129 -7.45 -2.18 15.60
C ALA A 129 -7.22 -2.64 17.05
N ILE A 130 -7.63 -3.86 17.40
CA ILE A 130 -7.52 -4.47 18.75
C ILE A 130 -6.24 -5.30 18.82
#